data_AF-A0AAV8ZS03-F1
#
_entry.id   AF-A0AAV8ZS03-F1
#
_cell.length_a   1.000
_cell.length_b   1.000
_cell.length_c   1.000
_cell.angle_alpha   90.00
_cell.angle_beta   90.00
_cell.angle_gamma   90.00
#
_symmetry.space_group_name_H-M   'P 1'
#
loop_
_entity.id
_entity.type
_entity.pdbx_description
1 polymer ?
#
loop_
_entity_poly.entity_id
_entity_poly.type
_entity_poly.pdbx_seq_one_letter_code
_entity_poly.pdbx_strand_id
1 'polypeptide(L)'
;MTIDEDIKPENSSQLLCQDVDIDKPGGAQHYCLHCARYFINNTALQDHFKTKVHKRRLKALELEPYSIEESERAAGFGSWKTANKRKIETQLQNTEEDSEQDSSNKKMKVDEEL
;
A
#
# COMPACT_ATOMS: atom_id res chain seq x y z
N MET A 1 9.54 3.71 -14.91
CA MET A 1 8.72 2.90 -13.98
C MET A 1 7.43 3.63 -13.75
N THR A 2 6.33 3.01 -14.15
CA THR A 2 4.99 3.52 -13.89
C THR A 2 4.46 2.88 -12.61
N ILE A 3 3.75 3.64 -11.77
CA ILE A 3 3.21 3.12 -10.50
C ILE A 3 2.22 1.96 -10.76
N ASP A 4 1.60 1.93 -11.94
CA ASP A 4 0.75 0.81 -12.39
C ASP A 4 1.51 -0.51 -12.57
N GLU A 5 2.80 -0.48 -12.92
CA GLU A 5 3.65 -1.67 -12.96
C GLU A 5 4.00 -2.14 -11.55
N ASP A 6 4.24 -1.20 -10.64
CA ASP A 6 4.63 -1.47 -9.25
C ASP A 6 3.47 -2.07 -8.42
N ILE A 7 2.22 -1.75 -8.79
CA ILE A 7 1.00 -2.31 -8.16
C ILE A 7 0.81 -3.80 -8.50
N LYS A 8 1.46 -4.31 -9.55
CA LYS A 8 1.35 -5.73 -9.89
C LYS A 8 1.92 -6.61 -8.76
N PRO A 9 1.31 -7.76 -8.47
CA PRO A 9 1.68 -8.59 -7.32
C PRO A 9 3.17 -8.98 -7.32
N GLU A 10 3.72 -9.29 -8.50
CA GLU A 10 5.13 -9.65 -8.70
C GLU A 10 6.09 -8.57 -8.19
N ASN A 11 5.82 -7.30 -8.52
CA ASN A 11 6.69 -6.19 -8.15
C ASN A 11 6.38 -5.68 -6.75
N SER A 12 5.11 -5.75 -6.33
CA SER A 12 4.65 -5.24 -5.04
C SER A 12 5.34 -5.94 -3.87
N SER A 13 5.59 -7.25 -3.96
CA SER A 13 6.23 -8.04 -2.92
C SER A 13 7.71 -7.67 -2.76
N GLN A 14 8.42 -7.50 -3.88
CA GLN A 14 9.82 -7.06 -3.89
C GLN A 14 10.00 -5.63 -3.37
N LEU A 15 9.06 -4.73 -3.70
CA LEU A 15 9.11 -3.33 -3.26
C LEU A 15 8.70 -3.16 -1.80
N LEU A 16 7.90 -4.06 -1.24
CA LEU A 16 7.55 -4.09 0.17
C LEU A 16 8.67 -4.69 1.03
N CYS A 17 9.35 -5.72 0.54
CA CYS A 17 10.45 -6.39 1.21
C CYS A 17 11.80 -5.96 0.62
N GLN A 18 12.07 -4.65 0.61
CA GLN A 18 13.35 -4.10 0.14
C GLN A 18 14.46 -4.30 1.19
N ASP A 19 15.68 -4.57 0.73
CA ASP A 19 16.87 -4.59 1.59
C ASP A 19 17.10 -3.24 2.28
N VAL A 20 17.69 -3.29 3.48
CA VAL A 20 17.91 -2.09 4.29
C VAL A 20 18.90 -1.15 3.59
N ASP A 21 18.41 0.04 3.24
CA ASP A 21 19.18 1.07 2.54
C ASP A 21 19.31 2.31 3.42
N ILE A 22 20.55 2.63 3.80
CA ILE A 22 20.89 3.69 4.77
C ILE A 22 20.71 5.09 4.14
N ASP A 23 20.77 5.19 2.81
CA ASP A 23 20.60 6.48 2.11
C ASP A 23 19.13 6.94 2.08
N LYS A 24 18.18 6.03 2.37
CA LYS A 24 16.75 6.30 2.34
C LYS A 24 16.17 6.45 3.76
N PRO A 25 15.15 7.31 3.93
CA PRO A 25 14.54 7.48 5.24
C PRO A 25 13.88 6.18 5.70
N GLY A 26 14.02 5.86 6.99
CA GLY A 26 13.49 4.63 7.58
C GLY A 26 14.12 3.35 7.01
N GLY A 27 15.35 3.42 6.47
CA GLY A 27 16.05 2.24 5.97
C GLY A 27 15.39 1.59 4.75
N ALA A 28 14.59 2.36 3.98
CA ALA A 28 13.71 1.88 2.91
C ALA A 28 12.59 0.91 3.34
N GLN A 29 12.42 0.62 4.63
CA GLN A 29 11.44 -0.35 5.12
C GLN A 29 10.00 0.18 5.09
N HIS A 30 9.81 1.49 5.32
CA HIS A 30 8.47 2.09 5.36
C HIS A 30 8.15 2.78 4.03
N TYR A 31 7.69 1.99 3.06
CA TYR A 31 7.40 2.46 1.70
C TYR A 31 5.91 2.41 1.36
N CYS A 32 5.39 3.46 0.72
CA CYS A 32 4.05 3.46 0.14
C CYS A 32 4.13 3.26 -1.39
N LEU A 33 3.56 2.16 -1.90
CA LEU A 33 3.55 1.84 -3.34
C LEU A 33 2.82 2.92 -4.17
N HIS A 34 1.63 3.32 -3.73
CA HIS A 34 0.76 4.21 -4.52
C HIS A 34 1.34 5.63 -4.70
N CYS A 35 2.13 6.08 -3.72
CA CYS A 35 2.71 7.42 -3.69
C CYS A 35 4.21 7.45 -4.00
N ALA A 36 4.84 6.27 -4.20
CA ALA A 36 6.27 6.12 -4.40
C ALA A 36 7.13 6.94 -3.42
N ARG A 37 6.81 6.82 -2.12
CA ARG A 37 7.43 7.63 -1.06
C ARG A 37 7.84 6.77 0.13
N TYR A 38 9.04 7.06 0.64
CA TYR A 38 9.59 6.48 1.85
C TYR A 38 9.26 7.33 3.09
N PHE A 39 9.08 6.67 4.22
CA PHE A 39 8.76 7.25 5.52
C PHE A 39 9.78 6.82 6.58
N ILE A 40 9.85 7.57 7.67
CA ILE A 40 10.85 7.31 8.73
C ILE A 40 10.38 6.20 9.67
N ASN A 41 9.08 6.14 9.98
CA ASN A 41 8.48 5.19 10.93
C ASN A 41 7.16 4.63 10.37
N ASN A 42 6.72 3.47 10.90
CA ASN A 42 5.40 2.89 10.62
C ASN A 42 4.23 3.83 10.94
N THR A 43 4.31 4.60 12.04
CA THR A 43 3.26 5.56 12.43
C THR A 43 3.06 6.65 11.38
N ALA A 44 4.14 7.18 10.82
CA ALA A 44 4.10 8.19 9.76
C ALA A 44 3.47 7.65 8.46
N LEU A 45 3.72 6.37 8.14
CA LEU A 45 3.12 5.68 7.00
C LEU A 45 1.61 5.45 7.22
N GLN A 46 1.21 5.06 8.43
CA GLN A 46 -0.21 4.93 8.79
C GLN A 46 -0.97 6.26 8.73
N ASP A 47 -0.35 7.33 9.21
CA ASP A 47 -0.94 8.66 9.12
C ASP A 47 -1.01 9.15 7.67
N HIS A 48 -0.02 8.80 6.84
CA HIS A 48 -0.04 9.07 5.40
C HIS A 48 -1.29 8.49 4.71
N PHE A 49 -1.68 7.25 5.02
CA PHE A 49 -2.88 6.62 4.43
C PHE A 49 -4.17 7.37 4.74
N LYS A 50 -4.25 8.04 5.90
CA LYS A 50 -5.42 8.82 6.29
C LYS A 50 -5.51 10.16 5.55
N THR A 51 -4.39 10.68 5.04
CA THR A 51 -4.32 12.00 4.39
C THR A 51 -5.14 12.08 3.10
N LYS A 52 -5.57 13.30 2.77
CA LYS A 52 -6.30 13.58 1.52
C LYS A 52 -5.43 13.33 0.28
N VAL A 53 -4.12 13.52 0.37
CA VAL A 53 -3.19 13.32 -0.75
C VAL A 53 -3.21 11.85 -1.17
N HIS A 54 -3.08 10.94 -0.20
CA HIS A 54 -3.13 9.51 -0.47
C HIS A 54 -4.47 9.07 -1.06
N LYS A 55 -5.59 9.48 -0.43
CA LYS A 55 -6.94 9.17 -0.92
C LYS A 55 -7.23 9.70 -2.32
N ARG A 56 -6.68 10.87 -2.67
CA ARG A 56 -6.77 11.40 -4.04
C ARG A 56 -5.95 10.56 -5.02
N ARG A 57 -4.79 10.06 -4.60
CA ARG A 57 -3.94 9.21 -5.43
C ARG A 57 -4.59 7.88 -5.74
N LEU A 58 -5.22 7.24 -4.76
CA LEU A 58 -5.98 6.00 -4.97
C LEU A 58 -7.07 6.19 -6.03
N LYS A 59 -7.87 7.26 -5.91
CA LYS A 59 -8.91 7.59 -6.92
C LYS A 59 -8.36 7.87 -8.31
N ALA A 60 -7.14 8.42 -8.41
CA ALA A 60 -6.50 8.64 -9.71
C ALA A 60 -6.05 7.33 -10.34
N LEU A 61 -5.53 6.39 -9.54
CA LEU A 61 -5.10 5.07 -10.00
C LEU A 61 -6.27 4.14 -10.36
N GLU A 62 -7.47 4.39 -9.81
CA GLU A 62 -8.69 3.66 -10.22
C GLU A 62 -8.99 3.81 -11.71
N LEU A 63 -8.53 4.91 -12.33
CA LEU A 63 -8.64 5.14 -13.76
C LEU A 63 -7.47 4.50 -14.49
N GLU A 64 -7.75 3.95 -15.67
CA GLU A 64 -6.70 3.43 -16.54
C GLU A 64 -5.67 4.52 -16.87
N PRO A 65 -4.36 4.20 -16.84
CA PRO A 65 -3.33 5.15 -17.21
C PRO A 65 -3.51 5.61 -18.66
N TYR A 66 -3.18 6.87 -18.88
CA TYR A 66 -3.18 7.48 -20.21
C TYR A 66 -2.29 6.70 -21.18
N SER A 67 -2.83 6.42 -22.37
CA SER A 67 -2.12 5.73 -23.46
C SER A 67 -2.05 6.61 -24.70
N ILE A 68 -1.01 6.42 -25.51
CA ILE A 68 -0.85 7.11 -26.79
C ILE A 68 -2.03 6.81 -27.73
N GLU A 69 -2.50 5.56 -27.75
CA GLU A 69 -3.66 5.14 -28.54
C GLU A 69 -4.95 5.89 -28.15
N GLU A 70 -5.08 6.27 -26.88
CA GLU A 70 -6.21 7.07 -26.40
C GLU A 70 -6.17 8.48 -27.01
N SER A 71 -4.97 9.02 -27.20
CA SER A 71 -4.74 10.34 -27.79
C SER A 71 -5.00 10.36 -29.28
N GLU A 72 -4.52 9.34 -29.99
CA GLU A 72 -4.77 9.16 -31.41
C GLU A 72 -6.27 9.06 -31.68
N ARG A 73 -6.99 8.29 -30.85
CA ARG A 73 -8.45 8.20 -30.89
C ARG A 73 -9.13 9.54 -30.66
N ALA A 74 -8.68 10.32 -29.67
CA ALA A 74 -9.20 11.66 -29.43
C ALA A 74 -8.94 12.62 -30.60
N ALA A 75 -7.85 12.42 -31.33
CA ALA A 75 -7.52 13.15 -32.56
C ALA A 75 -8.29 12.66 -33.81
N GLY A 76 -9.18 11.67 -33.67
CA GLY A 76 -10.00 11.11 -34.76
C GLY A 76 -9.41 9.86 -35.43
N PHE A 77 -8.27 9.37 -34.95
CA PHE A 77 -7.65 8.11 -35.39
C PHE A 77 -8.08 6.96 -34.48
N GLY A 78 -9.31 6.46 -34.63
CA GLY A 78 -9.78 5.25 -33.93
C GLY A 78 -11.26 5.25 -33.55
N SER A 79 -11.70 4.16 -32.87
CA SER A 79 -13.08 4.00 -32.39
C SER A 79 -13.23 4.39 -30.92
N TRP A 80 -14.34 5.04 -30.55
CA TRP A 80 -14.66 5.42 -29.17
C TRP A 80 -14.70 4.19 -28.24
N LYS A 81 -14.07 4.29 -27.07
CA LYS A 81 -14.16 3.29 -25.98
C LYS A 81 -14.47 4.00 -24.66
N THR A 82 -15.21 3.34 -23.78
CA THR A 82 -15.53 3.87 -22.45
C THR A 82 -14.40 3.60 -21.45
N ALA A 83 -14.17 4.52 -20.52
CA ALA A 83 -13.16 4.34 -19.46
C ALA A 83 -13.53 3.19 -18.52
N ASN A 84 -12.59 2.28 -18.28
CA ASN A 84 -12.74 1.20 -17.31
C ASN A 84 -12.24 1.66 -15.93
N LYS A 85 -12.97 1.29 -14.86
CA LYS A 85 -12.61 1.62 -13.47
C LYS A 85 -12.08 0.36 -12.78
N ARG A 86 -10.86 0.42 -12.27
CA ARG A 86 -10.22 -0.64 -11.48
C ARG A 86 -10.45 -0.35 -9.99
N LYS A 87 -10.75 -1.37 -9.19
CA LYS A 87 -10.73 -1.23 -7.72
C LYS A 87 -9.31 -1.44 -7.24
N ILE A 88 -8.78 -0.48 -6.50
CA ILE A 88 -7.44 -0.54 -5.91
C ILE A 88 -7.61 -0.51 -4.41
N GLU A 89 -7.13 -1.56 -3.76
CA GLU A 89 -7.14 -1.66 -2.31
C GLU A 89 -5.82 -1.12 -1.77
N THR A 90 -5.91 -0.41 -0.65
CA THR A 90 -4.71 0.04 0.08
C THR A 90 -3.99 -1.19 0.63
N GLN A 91 -2.67 -1.13 0.67
CA GLN A 91 -1.83 -2.12 1.33
C GLN A 91 -2.29 -2.30 2.79
N LEU A 92 -3.02 -3.38 3.10
CA LEU A 92 -3.25 -3.79 4.49
C LEU A 92 -1.97 -4.41 5.01
N GLN A 93 -1.44 -3.83 6.09
CA GLN A 93 -0.38 -4.46 6.86
C GLN A 93 -1.02 -5.61 7.65
N ASN A 94 -0.72 -6.85 7.26
CA ASN A 94 -0.85 -7.98 8.19
C ASN A 94 0.22 -7.77 9.26
N THR A 95 -0.14 -7.12 10.36
CA THR A 95 0.61 -7.18 11.61
C THR A 95 0.21 -8.48 12.32
N GLU A 96 0.69 -9.60 11.81
CA GLU A 96 0.90 -10.80 12.60
C GLU A 96 2.40 -10.80 12.88
N GLU A 97 2.83 -10.97 14.13
CA GLU A 97 4.20 -10.72 14.67
C GLU A 97 4.42 -9.33 15.30
N ASP A 98 3.62 -8.93 16.31
CA ASP A 98 4.14 -8.18 17.49
C ASP A 98 3.11 -8.02 18.64
N SER A 99 2.43 -9.11 19.03
CA SER A 99 1.59 -9.10 20.25
C SER A 99 1.50 -10.44 20.96
N GLU A 100 2.59 -11.18 21.06
CA GLU A 100 2.72 -12.31 21.98
C GLU A 100 3.92 -12.07 22.91
N GLN A 101 3.71 -11.27 23.96
CA GLN A 101 4.37 -11.35 25.27
C GLN A 101 3.99 -10.12 26.12
N ASP A 102 2.94 -10.26 26.92
CA ASP A 102 2.99 -10.05 28.38
C ASP A 102 1.56 -10.01 28.95
N SER A 103 1.07 -11.18 29.37
CA SER A 103 -0.08 -11.28 30.28
C SER A 103 0.07 -12.54 31.14
N SER A 104 1.28 -12.76 31.64
CA SER A 104 1.59 -13.78 32.64
C SER A 104 1.60 -13.17 34.03
N ASN A 105 0.49 -12.56 34.49
CA ASN A 105 0.27 -12.33 35.93
C ASN A 105 -1.18 -11.93 36.24
N LYS A 106 -2.07 -12.92 36.37
CA LYS A 106 -3.17 -12.84 37.36
C LYS A 106 -3.65 -14.22 37.81
N LYS A 107 -2.98 -14.69 38.86
CA LYS A 107 -3.57 -15.27 40.09
C LYS A 107 -4.52 -16.46 39.92
N MET A 108 -3.95 -17.64 40.17
CA MET A 108 -4.67 -18.86 40.55
C MET A 108 -5.71 -18.58 41.63
N LYS A 109 -6.92 -19.10 41.43
CA LYS A 109 -7.78 -19.52 42.53
C LYS A 109 -8.38 -20.87 42.14
N VAL A 110 -7.74 -21.92 42.64
CA VAL A 110 -8.29 -23.27 42.70
C VAL A 110 -9.24 -23.25 43.88
N ASP A 111 -10.50 -23.57 43.65
CA ASP A 111 -11.37 -24.09 44.70
C ASP A 111 -11.92 -25.42 44.19
N GLU A 112 -11.39 -26.47 44.83
CA GLU A 112 -11.70 -27.88 44.73
C GLU A 112 -13.06 -28.18 45.39
N GLU A 113 -13.73 -29.22 44.91
CA GLU A 113 -15.11 -29.61 45.18
C GLU A 113 -15.44 -29.89 46.67
N LEU A 114 -16.65 -29.51 47.11
CA LEU A 114 -17.71 -30.42 47.59
C LEU A 114 -19.06 -29.69 47.73
#